data_AF-A0A3M6VGU8-F1
#
_entry.id   AF-A0A3M6VGU8-F1
#
_cell.length_a   1.000
_cell.length_b   1.000
_cell.length_c   1.000
_cell.angle_alpha   90.00
_cell.angle_beta   90.00
_cell.angle_gamma   90.00
#
_symmetry.space_group_name_H-M   'P 1'
#
loop_
_entity.id
_entity.type
_entity.pdbx_description
1 polymer ?
#
loop_
_entity_poly.entity_id
_entity_poly.type
_entity_poly.pdbx_seq_one_letter_code
_entity_poly.pdbx_strand_id
1 'polypeptide(L)'
;MLDRLTSVVRSRTHSQLETLRQKHVGDRRNTRQLPLDMSKTPLGWSMDRSELIPPFAYGPAETLAYLSYEIEATYACNHAVFTELQKRLPHFEPKSVLDFGAGPGTASWVAKEFYEKSLDKYRVVEPSQSMVDAAEVLLEDFSGLSIRRSIADMSRDIDAGNKYDLIVASYVFSEITNDFERVATTSALWELLSENGCLVVVDRGSPWGSHHVRSARQFVLDSVAEDESGEEGVHIVAPCPHHFECPAAGSTWCHFVQRSPIVNRPREVTTKRWHGQKGSKFSYMIMQKTRKGSDEGAAARMKKPIARMLRAPLLATRHVHLDLCTPDGKLERRSVTKGKATREVYRASRKAHWGALWPADWTSYLKDK
;
A
#
# COMPACT_ATOMS: atom_id res chain seq x y z
N MET A 1 18.64 12.70 17.34
CA MET A 1 18.30 11.96 16.11
C MET A 1 17.27 12.74 15.28
N LEU A 2 16.37 13.47 15.93
CA LEU A 2 15.31 14.27 15.31
C LEU A 2 15.82 15.35 14.35
N ASP A 3 16.92 16.03 14.66
CA ASP A 3 17.53 17.02 13.74
C ASP A 3 18.06 16.35 12.47
N ARG A 4 18.67 15.16 12.61
CA ARG A 4 19.12 14.33 11.48
C ARG A 4 17.91 13.86 10.67
N LEU A 5 16.85 13.35 11.32
CA LEU A 5 15.61 12.97 10.66
C LEU A 5 15.04 14.15 9.87
N THR A 6 14.90 15.32 10.49
CA THR A 6 14.33 16.52 9.89
C THR A 6 15.17 17.01 8.71
N SER A 7 16.50 17.02 8.85
CA SER A 7 17.43 17.41 7.79
C SER A 7 17.40 16.44 6.62
N VAL A 8 17.46 15.13 6.89
CA VAL A 8 17.41 14.06 5.88
C VAL A 8 16.07 14.10 5.15
N VAL A 9 14.96 14.18 5.89
CA VAL A 9 13.61 14.30 5.33
C VAL A 9 13.53 15.52 4.43
N ARG A 10 13.99 16.69 4.87
CA ARG A 10 13.94 17.92 4.07
C ARG A 10 14.78 17.82 2.80
N SER A 11 16.00 17.33 2.90
CA SER A 11 16.92 17.18 1.76
C SER A 11 16.37 16.19 0.72
N ARG A 12 15.98 14.98 1.17
CA ARG A 12 15.41 13.95 0.31
C ARG A 12 14.11 14.39 -0.34
N THR A 13 13.20 14.98 0.45
CA THR A 13 11.92 15.49 -0.06
C THR A 13 12.13 16.51 -1.17
N HIS A 14 13.05 17.47 -0.98
CA HIS A 14 13.34 18.48 -1.99
C HIS A 14 13.94 17.88 -3.27
N SER A 15 14.99 17.06 -3.15
CA SER A 15 15.65 16.43 -4.30
C SER A 15 14.65 15.59 -5.12
N GLN A 16 13.90 14.73 -4.43
CA GLN A 16 13.03 13.76 -5.08
C GLN A 16 11.78 14.41 -5.68
N LEU A 17 11.19 15.42 -5.02
CA LEU A 17 10.09 16.18 -5.61
C LEU A 17 10.53 16.93 -6.88
N GLU A 18 11.73 17.52 -6.90
CA GLU A 18 12.27 18.14 -8.12
C GLU A 18 12.52 17.11 -9.23
N THR A 19 13.09 15.95 -8.93
CA THR A 19 13.26 14.86 -9.91
C THR A 19 11.91 14.37 -10.45
N LEU A 20 10.92 14.18 -9.58
CA LEU A 20 9.57 13.72 -9.95
C LEU A 20 8.84 14.78 -10.77
N ARG A 21 8.98 16.05 -10.40
CA ARG A 21 8.46 17.21 -11.15
C ARG A 21 9.09 17.27 -12.53
N GLN A 22 10.41 17.20 -12.67
CA GLN A 22 11.09 17.19 -13.96
C GLN A 22 10.64 16.02 -14.84
N LYS A 23 10.48 14.82 -14.26
CA LYS A 23 10.05 13.62 -14.96
C LYS A 23 8.60 13.68 -15.47
N HIS A 24 7.71 14.38 -14.75
CA HIS A 24 6.28 14.45 -15.10
C HIS A 24 5.91 15.72 -15.88
N VAL A 25 6.44 16.88 -15.49
CA VAL A 25 6.24 18.16 -16.20
C VAL A 25 7.02 18.17 -17.53
N GLY A 26 8.15 17.48 -17.60
CA GLY A 26 8.97 17.34 -18.80
C GLY A 26 8.56 16.23 -19.78
N ASP A 27 7.44 15.51 -19.53
CA ASP A 27 6.96 14.45 -20.44
C ASP A 27 6.49 15.04 -21.78
N ARG A 28 7.43 15.19 -22.73
CA ARG A 28 7.18 15.73 -24.09
C ARG A 28 6.11 14.95 -24.86
N ARG A 29 5.78 13.72 -24.46
CA ARG A 29 4.79 12.86 -25.14
C ARG A 29 3.41 12.89 -24.45
N ASN A 30 3.27 13.59 -23.31
CA ASN A 30 2.05 13.65 -22.50
C ASN A 30 1.46 12.24 -22.22
N THR A 31 2.32 11.25 -22.05
CA THR A 31 1.92 9.84 -21.86
C THR A 31 1.43 9.57 -20.45
N ARG A 32 1.80 10.42 -19.50
CA ARG A 32 1.43 10.35 -18.09
C ARG A 32 0.41 11.45 -17.79
N GLN A 33 -0.87 11.12 -17.84
CA GLN A 33 -1.90 12.02 -17.32
C GLN A 33 -1.76 12.07 -15.80
N LEU A 34 -1.36 13.21 -15.25
CA LEU A 34 -1.53 13.50 -13.84
C LEU A 34 -3.03 13.39 -13.51
N PRO A 35 -3.40 12.85 -12.33
CA PRO A 35 -4.76 13.00 -11.85
C PRO A 35 -5.12 14.48 -11.91
N LEU A 36 -6.28 14.82 -12.47
CA LEU A 36 -6.74 16.19 -12.52
C LEU A 36 -7.70 16.42 -11.34
N ASP A 37 -7.69 17.61 -10.77
CA ASP A 37 -8.74 18.03 -9.84
C ASP A 37 -10.06 18.31 -10.58
N MET A 38 -11.09 18.74 -9.84
CA MET A 38 -12.38 19.12 -10.43
C MET A 38 -12.29 20.31 -11.40
N SER A 39 -11.23 21.12 -11.32
CA SER A 39 -10.96 22.27 -12.19
C SER A 39 -10.13 21.92 -13.43
N LYS A 40 -9.79 20.64 -13.63
CA LYS A 40 -8.87 20.13 -14.67
C LYS A 40 -7.42 20.56 -14.49
N THR A 41 -7.03 20.99 -13.29
CA THR A 41 -5.66 21.30 -12.94
C THR A 41 -4.90 20.02 -12.59
N PRO A 42 -3.68 19.81 -13.12
CA PRO A 42 -2.86 18.66 -12.73
C PRO A 42 -2.57 18.64 -11.22
N LEU A 43 -2.97 17.56 -10.56
CA LEU A 43 -2.60 17.25 -9.18
C LEU A 43 -1.32 16.42 -9.17
N GLY A 44 -0.32 16.85 -8.41
CA GLY A 44 0.87 16.04 -8.11
C GLY A 44 2.20 16.79 -8.16
N TRP A 45 3.13 16.31 -7.34
CA TRP A 45 4.55 16.69 -7.27
C TRP A 45 4.82 18.20 -7.14
N SER A 46 3.97 18.90 -6.41
CA SER A 46 4.22 20.29 -6.04
C SER A 46 5.09 20.39 -4.78
N MET A 47 6.03 21.34 -4.78
CA MET A 47 6.75 21.77 -3.57
C MET A 47 5.92 22.74 -2.72
N ASP A 48 4.78 23.20 -3.25
CA ASP A 48 3.84 24.03 -2.52
C ASP A 48 3.22 23.25 -1.36
N ARG A 49 3.12 23.93 -0.22
CA ARG A 49 2.46 23.44 0.98
C ARG A 49 0.98 23.84 1.04
N SER A 50 0.50 24.55 0.04
CA SER A 50 -0.93 24.83 -0.12
C SER A 50 -1.73 23.54 -0.21
N GLU A 51 -2.92 23.56 0.37
CA GLU A 51 -3.83 22.43 0.36
C GLU A 51 -4.37 22.22 -1.06
N LEU A 52 -4.02 21.09 -1.69
CA LEU A 52 -4.50 20.72 -3.02
C LEU A 52 -5.89 20.08 -2.98
N ILE A 53 -6.29 19.59 -1.80
CA ILE A 53 -7.61 19.04 -1.50
C ILE A 53 -8.08 19.58 -0.14
N PRO A 54 -9.39 19.73 0.09
CA PRO A 54 -9.90 20.16 1.39
C PRO A 54 -9.48 19.19 2.49
N PRO A 55 -9.05 19.69 3.67
CA PRO A 55 -8.75 18.84 4.80
C PRO A 55 -10.02 18.14 5.29
N PHE A 56 -9.91 16.83 5.54
CA PHE A 56 -10.98 16.07 6.18
C PHE A 56 -10.84 16.15 7.70
N ALA A 57 -11.78 16.85 8.35
CA ALA A 57 -11.86 16.91 9.79
C ALA A 57 -12.85 15.87 10.31
N TYR A 58 -12.38 14.94 11.14
CA TYR A 58 -13.23 13.95 11.79
C TYR A 58 -13.70 14.46 13.16
N GLY A 59 -14.97 14.88 13.25
CA GLY A 59 -15.67 15.12 14.51
C GLY A 59 -16.43 13.87 15.00
N PRO A 60 -17.23 14.00 16.08
CA PRO A 60 -17.99 12.88 16.64
C PRO A 60 -18.93 12.22 15.63
N ALA A 61 -19.66 13.00 14.84
CA ALA A 61 -20.62 12.47 13.86
C ALA A 61 -19.90 11.77 12.69
N GLU A 62 -18.83 12.38 12.17
CA GLU A 62 -18.01 11.84 11.09
C GLU A 62 -17.31 10.55 11.52
N THR A 63 -16.82 10.50 12.75
CA THR A 63 -16.20 9.31 13.34
C THR A 63 -17.21 8.18 13.48
N LEU A 64 -18.40 8.45 14.04
CA LEU A 64 -19.47 7.45 14.12
C LEU A 64 -19.89 6.96 12.73
N ALA A 65 -19.95 7.85 11.74
CA ALA A 65 -20.22 7.46 10.36
C ALA A 65 -19.08 6.59 9.79
N TYR A 66 -17.82 6.95 10.03
CA TYR A 66 -16.67 6.14 9.60
C TYR A 66 -16.69 4.75 10.21
N LEU A 67 -16.85 4.67 11.55
CA LEU A 67 -16.98 3.41 12.29
C LEU A 67 -18.17 2.59 11.77
N SER A 68 -19.28 3.26 11.45
CA SER A 68 -20.45 2.58 10.93
C SER A 68 -20.26 2.08 9.51
N TYR A 69 -19.59 2.81 8.61
CA TYR A 69 -19.63 2.54 7.16
C TYR A 69 -18.33 2.03 6.54
N GLU A 70 -17.18 2.38 7.11
CA GLU A 70 -15.86 2.14 6.49
C GLU A 70 -15.02 1.11 7.27
N ILE A 71 -15.17 0.99 8.59
CA ILE A 71 -14.29 0.13 9.41
C ILE A 71 -14.23 -1.33 8.93
N GLU A 72 -15.37 -1.91 8.53
CA GLU A 72 -15.47 -3.29 8.05
C GLU A 72 -14.66 -3.50 6.75
N ALA A 73 -14.74 -2.52 5.84
CA ALA A 73 -14.01 -2.54 4.58
C ALA A 73 -12.51 -2.34 4.83
N THR A 74 -12.15 -1.38 5.68
CA THR A 74 -10.76 -1.10 6.07
C THR A 74 -10.14 -2.32 6.76
N TYR A 75 -10.85 -2.96 7.69
CA TYR A 75 -10.42 -4.17 8.36
C TYR A 75 -10.14 -5.29 7.35
N ALA A 76 -11.11 -5.59 6.47
CA ALA A 76 -10.97 -6.66 5.51
C ALA A 76 -9.80 -6.43 4.54
N CYS A 77 -9.62 -5.20 4.04
CA CYS A 77 -8.50 -4.85 3.17
C CYS A 77 -7.15 -5.00 3.89
N ASN A 78 -7.00 -4.51 5.12
CA ASN A 78 -5.77 -4.69 5.90
C ASN A 78 -5.50 -6.18 6.18
N HIS A 79 -6.54 -6.96 6.52
CA HIS A 79 -6.43 -8.42 6.73
C HIS A 79 -5.92 -9.13 5.47
N ALA A 80 -6.41 -8.75 4.29
CA ALA A 80 -5.93 -9.29 3.02
C ALA A 80 -4.45 -8.96 2.75
N VAL A 81 -4.02 -7.74 3.08
CA VAL A 81 -2.62 -7.29 2.95
C VAL A 81 -1.71 -8.04 3.92
N PHE A 82 -2.14 -8.20 5.18
CA PHE A 82 -1.38 -8.90 6.22
C PHE A 82 -1.31 -10.41 5.94
N THR A 83 -2.37 -10.97 5.36
CA THR A 83 -2.36 -12.32 4.81
C THR A 83 -1.29 -12.48 3.72
N GLU A 84 -1.15 -11.51 2.82
CA GLU A 84 -0.09 -11.56 1.79
C GLU A 84 1.31 -11.38 2.43
N LEU A 85 1.46 -10.50 3.43
CA LEU A 85 2.70 -10.33 4.19
C LEU A 85 3.14 -11.65 4.83
N GLN A 86 2.28 -12.27 5.64
CA GLN A 86 2.58 -13.54 6.33
C GLN A 86 2.88 -14.68 5.34
N LYS A 87 2.20 -14.73 4.19
CA LYS A 87 2.49 -15.71 3.14
C LYS A 87 3.87 -15.53 2.50
N ARG A 88 4.35 -14.29 2.40
CA ARG A 88 5.63 -13.95 1.77
C ARG A 88 6.79 -14.05 2.75
N LEU A 89 6.56 -13.66 4.00
CA LEU A 89 7.51 -13.68 5.10
C LEU A 89 6.90 -14.47 6.29
N PRO A 90 6.89 -15.82 6.25
CA PRO A 90 6.24 -16.64 7.28
C PRO A 90 6.86 -16.56 8.68
N HIS A 91 8.09 -16.05 8.76
CA HIS A 91 8.85 -15.88 10.01
C HIS A 91 8.93 -14.42 10.46
N PHE A 92 8.14 -13.54 9.83
CA PHE A 92 8.06 -12.15 10.26
C PHE A 92 7.27 -12.07 11.58
N GLU A 93 7.96 -11.72 12.66
CA GLU A 93 7.42 -11.63 14.01
C GLU A 93 7.72 -10.24 14.59
N PRO A 94 6.99 -9.19 14.16
CA PRO A 94 7.24 -7.83 14.61
C PRO A 94 6.95 -7.70 16.10
N LYS A 95 7.80 -6.97 16.82
CA LYS A 95 7.62 -6.66 18.26
C LYS A 95 6.93 -5.33 18.47
N SER A 96 7.08 -4.42 17.51
CA SER A 96 6.54 -3.08 17.57
C SER A 96 5.83 -2.68 16.29
N VAL A 97 4.67 -2.01 16.44
CA VAL A 97 3.92 -1.43 15.32
C VAL A 97 3.76 0.08 15.47
N LEU A 98 3.92 0.82 14.37
CA LEU A 98 3.52 2.21 14.22
C LEU A 98 2.37 2.29 13.20
N ASP A 99 1.20 2.68 13.65
CA ASP A 99 0.00 2.91 12.83
C ASP A 99 -0.17 4.41 12.63
N PHE A 100 0.19 4.90 11.44
CA PHE A 100 0.20 6.31 11.09
C PHE A 100 -1.09 6.71 10.38
N GLY A 101 -1.75 7.76 10.87
CA GLY A 101 -3.08 8.15 10.40
C GLY A 101 -4.09 7.04 10.70
N ALA A 102 -4.03 6.49 11.90
CA ALA A 102 -4.69 5.23 12.23
C ALA A 102 -6.22 5.31 12.24
N GLY A 103 -6.79 6.52 12.29
CA GLY A 103 -8.19 6.74 12.61
C GLY A 103 -8.54 6.02 13.91
N PRO A 104 -9.51 5.08 13.90
CA PRO A 104 -9.90 4.34 15.09
C PRO A 104 -8.97 3.14 15.39
N GLY A 105 -7.78 3.04 14.78
CA GLY A 105 -6.80 1.99 15.08
C GLY A 105 -7.04 0.66 14.35
N THR A 106 -7.72 0.68 13.21
CA THR A 106 -8.13 -0.56 12.51
C THR A 106 -6.96 -1.41 12.04
N ALA A 107 -5.86 -0.79 11.57
CA ALA A 107 -4.67 -1.54 11.16
C ALA A 107 -3.95 -2.18 12.35
N SER A 108 -3.85 -1.45 13.47
CA SER A 108 -3.37 -1.99 14.75
C SER A 108 -4.20 -3.20 15.23
N TRP A 109 -5.52 -3.12 15.10
CA TRP A 109 -6.41 -4.24 15.43
C TRP A 109 -6.11 -5.48 14.57
N VAL A 110 -6.02 -5.33 13.25
CA VAL A 110 -5.62 -6.44 12.37
C VAL A 110 -4.22 -6.95 12.71
N ALA A 111 -3.28 -6.07 13.06
CA ALA A 111 -1.92 -6.48 13.45
C ALA A 111 -1.92 -7.40 14.68
N LYS A 112 -2.77 -7.11 15.69
CA LYS A 112 -2.93 -8.00 16.85
C LYS A 112 -3.39 -9.39 16.43
N GLU A 113 -4.35 -9.52 15.51
CA GLU A 113 -4.83 -10.85 15.04
C GLU A 113 -3.70 -11.70 14.44
N PHE A 114 -2.77 -11.10 13.70
CA PHE A 114 -1.68 -11.83 13.05
C PHE A 114 -0.48 -12.07 13.96
N TYR A 115 -0.18 -11.13 14.86
CA TYR A 115 1.09 -11.07 15.59
C TYR A 115 0.93 -11.01 17.12
N GLU A 116 -0.22 -11.40 17.66
CA GLU A 116 -0.54 -11.35 19.10
C GLU A 116 0.59 -11.86 20.02
N LYS A 117 1.30 -12.90 19.57
CA LYS A 117 2.37 -13.54 20.36
C LYS A 117 3.66 -12.76 20.41
N SER A 118 3.97 -11.94 19.40
CA SER A 118 5.23 -11.21 19.28
C SER A 118 5.07 -9.71 19.54
N LEU A 119 3.90 -9.15 19.24
CA LEU A 119 3.65 -7.72 19.22
C LEU A 119 3.24 -7.20 20.60
N ASP A 120 4.13 -6.45 21.25
CA ASP A 120 3.95 -5.96 22.63
C ASP A 120 3.90 -4.42 22.73
N LYS A 121 4.18 -3.71 21.63
CA LYS A 121 4.20 -2.25 21.57
C LYS A 121 3.39 -1.73 20.37
N TYR A 122 2.32 -1.00 20.67
CA TYR A 122 1.45 -0.38 19.67
C TYR A 122 1.58 1.14 19.76
N ARG A 123 2.12 1.77 18.72
CA ARG A 123 2.16 3.23 18.59
C ARG A 123 1.13 3.66 17.55
N VAL A 124 0.13 4.42 17.98
CA VAL A 124 -0.90 5.00 17.12
C VAL A 124 -0.64 6.49 16.97
N VAL A 125 -0.63 7.00 15.74
CA VAL A 125 -0.53 8.43 15.43
C VAL A 125 -1.82 8.87 14.74
N GLU A 126 -2.64 9.65 15.44
CA GLU A 126 -3.94 10.12 14.94
C GLU A 126 -4.22 11.56 15.42
N PRO A 127 -4.31 12.54 14.52
CA PRO A 127 -4.53 13.94 14.90
C PRO A 127 -5.95 14.21 15.42
N SER A 128 -6.99 13.53 14.92
CA SER A 128 -8.38 13.79 15.34
C SER A 128 -8.64 13.30 16.77
N GLN A 129 -9.14 14.19 17.63
CA GLN A 129 -9.57 13.81 18.98
C GLN A 129 -10.65 12.73 18.94
N SER A 130 -11.66 12.91 18.09
CA SER A 130 -12.78 11.97 18.02
C SER A 130 -12.36 10.57 17.54
N MET A 131 -11.40 10.49 16.61
CA MET A 131 -10.85 9.20 16.17
C MET A 131 -9.98 8.54 17.24
N VAL A 132 -9.24 9.35 18.01
CA VAL A 132 -8.49 8.84 19.18
C VAL A 132 -9.43 8.31 20.24
N ASP A 133 -10.52 8.99 20.55
CA ASP A 133 -11.52 8.49 21.52
C ASP A 133 -12.07 7.13 21.07
N ALA A 134 -12.32 6.96 19.77
CA ALA A 134 -12.72 5.67 19.21
C ALA A 134 -11.61 4.60 19.27
N ALA A 135 -10.36 4.98 19.01
CA ALA A 135 -9.21 4.09 19.09
C ALA A 135 -8.95 3.63 20.53
N GLU A 136 -9.09 4.51 21.52
CA GLU A 136 -8.94 4.17 22.95
C GLU A 136 -9.95 3.10 23.37
N VAL A 137 -11.19 3.20 22.89
CA VAL A 137 -12.23 2.18 23.14
C VAL A 137 -11.91 0.88 22.41
N LEU A 138 -11.58 0.93 21.12
CA LEU A 138 -11.36 -0.30 20.33
C LEU A 138 -10.07 -1.04 20.70
N LEU A 139 -9.08 -0.33 21.23
CA LEU A 139 -7.75 -0.86 21.55
C LEU A 139 -7.50 -0.95 23.07
N GLU A 140 -8.53 -0.85 23.92
CA GLU A 140 -8.38 -0.79 25.38
C GLU A 140 -7.49 -1.89 25.98
N ASP A 141 -7.60 -3.12 25.45
CA ASP A 141 -6.87 -4.31 25.91
C ASP A 141 -5.54 -4.56 25.15
N PHE A 142 -4.98 -3.54 24.51
CA PHE A 142 -3.72 -3.69 23.76
C PHE A 142 -2.55 -3.35 24.67
N SER A 143 -1.74 -4.36 24.98
CA SER A 143 -0.51 -4.18 25.76
C SER A 143 0.43 -3.18 25.08
N GLY A 144 0.97 -2.23 25.85
CA GLY A 144 1.93 -1.26 25.34
C GLY A 144 1.34 -0.26 24.34
N LEU A 145 0.01 -0.06 24.33
CA LEU A 145 -0.65 0.97 23.54
C LEU A 145 -0.18 2.37 23.95
N SER A 146 0.19 3.17 22.96
CA SER A 146 0.54 4.57 23.11
C SER A 146 0.01 5.36 21.94
N ILE A 147 -0.85 6.34 22.22
CA ILE A 147 -1.45 7.21 21.22
C ILE A 147 -0.75 8.58 21.23
N ARG A 148 -0.52 9.14 20.03
CA ARG A 148 0.11 10.43 19.77
C ARG A 148 -0.69 11.20 18.71
N ARG A 149 -0.64 12.53 18.74
CA ARG A 149 -1.35 13.37 17.74
C ARG A 149 -0.53 13.54 16.48
N SER A 150 0.79 13.49 16.60
CA SER A 150 1.71 13.69 15.49
C SER A 150 3.00 12.90 15.64
N ILE A 151 3.78 12.79 14.56
CA ILE A 151 5.16 12.29 14.62
C ILE A 151 6.03 13.22 15.49
N ALA A 152 5.76 14.53 15.54
CA ALA A 152 6.51 15.47 16.36
C ALA A 152 6.37 15.18 17.87
N ASP A 153 5.22 14.68 18.30
CA ASP A 153 4.99 14.25 19.70
C ASP A 153 5.82 13.00 20.06
N MET A 154 6.41 12.34 19.07
CA MET A 154 7.33 11.22 19.25
C MET A 154 8.79 11.66 19.34
N SER A 155 9.08 12.97 19.36
CA SER A 155 10.44 13.54 19.44
C SER A 155 11.36 12.80 20.41
N ARG A 156 10.91 12.54 21.64
CA ARG A 156 11.70 11.79 22.64
C ARG A 156 12.05 10.38 22.21
N ASP A 157 11.10 9.65 21.63
CA ASP A 157 11.32 8.29 21.12
C ASP A 157 12.28 8.30 19.93
N ILE A 158 12.10 9.28 19.05
CA ILE A 158 12.94 9.48 17.87
C ILE A 158 14.36 9.79 18.34
N ASP A 159 14.55 10.71 19.27
CA ASP A 159 15.86 11.07 19.80
C ASP A 159 16.55 9.93 20.55
N ALA A 160 15.77 9.08 21.21
CA ALA A 160 16.26 7.84 21.82
C ALA A 160 16.66 6.77 20.79
N GLY A 161 16.35 6.96 19.50
CA GLY A 161 16.68 6.01 18.45
C GLY A 161 15.66 4.90 18.25
N ASN A 162 14.45 5.03 18.82
CA ASN A 162 13.43 4.00 18.71
C ASN A 162 12.97 3.82 17.26
N LYS A 163 12.96 2.57 16.81
CA LYS A 163 12.46 2.13 15.50
C LYS A 163 11.26 1.20 15.69
N TYR A 164 10.57 0.90 14.59
CA TYR A 164 9.40 0.03 14.56
C TYR A 164 9.59 -1.09 13.53
N ASP A 165 9.14 -2.31 13.89
CA ASP A 165 9.28 -3.49 13.03
C ASP A 165 8.19 -3.56 11.96
N LEU A 166 7.00 -3.07 12.28
CA LEU A 166 5.89 -2.93 11.35
C LEU A 166 5.43 -1.48 11.35
N ILE A 167 5.39 -0.85 10.18
CA ILE A 167 4.81 0.48 10.03
C ILE A 167 3.66 0.38 9.03
N VAL A 168 2.50 0.89 9.40
CA VAL A 168 1.30 0.86 8.57
C VAL A 168 0.79 2.28 8.34
N ALA A 169 0.53 2.63 7.09
CA ALA A 169 -0.24 3.82 6.72
C ALA A 169 -1.45 3.36 5.91
N SER A 170 -2.61 3.30 6.55
CA SER A 170 -3.83 2.73 5.97
C SER A 170 -4.87 3.82 5.71
N TYR A 171 -5.19 4.05 4.43
CA TYR A 171 -6.18 5.03 3.96
C TYR A 171 -5.91 6.51 4.28
N VAL A 172 -4.72 6.86 4.77
CA VAL A 172 -4.36 8.26 5.11
C VAL A 172 -3.68 9.03 3.98
N PHE A 173 -2.96 8.38 3.06
CA PHE A 173 -2.17 9.10 2.04
C PHE A 173 -3.04 9.91 1.07
N SER A 174 -4.27 9.43 0.79
CA SER A 174 -5.27 10.17 0.02
C SER A 174 -5.93 11.33 0.78
N GLU A 175 -5.72 11.45 2.09
CA GLU A 175 -6.25 12.52 2.96
C GLU A 175 -5.23 13.62 3.26
N ILE A 176 -3.93 13.33 3.12
CA ILE A 176 -2.87 14.35 3.20
C ILE A 176 -3.10 15.37 2.08
N THR A 177 -3.05 16.66 2.38
CA THR A 177 -3.57 17.70 1.47
C THR A 177 -2.57 18.11 0.40
N ASN A 178 -1.27 17.87 0.59
CA ASN A 178 -0.22 18.27 -0.36
C ASN A 178 0.86 17.19 -0.55
N ASP A 179 1.60 17.29 -1.65
CA ASP A 179 2.63 16.30 -2.01
C ASP A 179 3.87 16.38 -1.12
N PHE A 180 4.22 17.59 -0.68
CA PHE A 180 5.34 17.79 0.23
C PHE A 180 5.17 16.97 1.51
N GLU A 181 4.00 17.04 2.14
CA GLU A 181 3.67 16.28 3.34
C GLU A 181 3.60 14.78 3.09
N ARG A 182 3.06 14.33 1.94
CA ARG A 182 3.06 12.90 1.58
C ARG A 182 4.49 12.35 1.49
N VAL A 183 5.36 13.08 0.83
CA VAL A 183 6.77 12.70 0.65
C VAL A 183 7.52 12.77 1.97
N ALA A 184 7.36 13.85 2.74
CA ALA A 184 7.97 14.00 4.05
C ALA A 184 7.52 12.90 5.02
N THR A 185 6.23 12.55 5.00
CA THR A 185 5.66 11.44 5.76
C THR A 185 6.28 10.11 5.34
N THR A 186 6.33 9.81 4.04
CA THR A 186 6.96 8.58 3.55
C THR A 186 8.42 8.48 3.99
N SER A 187 9.15 9.59 3.93
CA SER A 187 10.54 9.69 4.38
C SER A 187 10.67 9.41 5.88
N ALA A 188 9.85 10.06 6.71
CA ALA A 188 9.87 9.87 8.15
C ALA A 188 9.51 8.43 8.54
N LEU A 189 8.46 7.85 7.93
CA LEU A 189 8.06 6.47 8.18
C LEU A 189 9.17 5.48 7.77
N TRP A 190 9.79 5.67 6.62
CA TRP A 190 10.90 4.81 6.18
C TRP A 190 12.12 4.92 7.10
N GLU A 191 12.43 6.11 7.61
CA GLU A 191 13.50 6.30 8.59
C GLU A 191 13.17 5.63 9.93
N LEU A 192 11.92 5.67 10.39
CA LEU A 192 11.49 5.04 11.64
C LEU A 192 11.42 3.51 11.58
N LEU A 193 11.53 2.93 10.39
CA LEU A 193 11.49 1.49 10.19
C LEU A 193 12.80 0.83 10.64
N SER A 194 12.69 -0.26 11.39
CA SER A 194 13.84 -1.07 11.82
C SER A 194 14.44 -1.85 10.66
N GLU A 195 15.67 -2.34 10.84
CA GLU A 195 16.27 -3.29 9.90
C GLU A 195 15.42 -4.57 9.85
N ASN A 196 15.17 -5.09 8.66
CA ASN A 196 14.24 -6.20 8.36
C ASN A 196 12.76 -5.90 8.68
N GLY A 197 12.43 -4.68 9.09
CA GLY A 197 11.06 -4.23 9.29
C GLY A 197 10.29 -4.03 7.99
N CYS A 198 8.96 -4.05 8.06
CA CYS A 198 8.06 -3.87 6.92
C CYS A 198 7.26 -2.56 7.00
N LEU A 199 7.32 -1.76 5.92
CA LEU A 199 6.41 -0.65 5.65
C LEU A 199 5.25 -1.15 4.78
N VAL A 200 4.04 -1.01 5.30
CA VAL A 200 2.78 -1.33 4.63
C VAL A 200 2.03 -0.03 4.35
N VAL A 201 1.71 0.23 3.09
CA VAL A 201 0.83 1.35 2.71
C VAL A 201 -0.38 0.78 1.99
N VAL A 202 -1.57 1.16 2.45
CA VAL A 202 -2.86 0.77 1.88
C VAL A 202 -3.66 2.03 1.60
N ASP A 203 -4.30 2.11 0.45
CA ASP A 203 -5.17 3.24 0.11
C ASP A 203 -6.31 2.81 -0.81
N ARG A 204 -7.20 3.74 -1.15
CA ARG A 204 -8.35 3.55 -2.03
C ARG A 204 -7.89 2.97 -3.38
N GLY A 205 -8.66 2.00 -3.88
CA GLY A 205 -8.44 1.36 -5.19
C GLY A 205 -8.93 2.22 -6.36
N SER A 206 -8.66 3.52 -6.30
CA SER A 206 -8.97 4.53 -7.29
C SER A 206 -7.69 5.01 -8.00
N PRO A 207 -7.78 5.74 -9.12
CA PRO A 207 -6.62 6.39 -9.73
C PRO A 207 -5.82 7.24 -8.73
N TRP A 208 -6.50 7.94 -7.82
CA TRP A 208 -5.90 8.79 -6.79
C TRP A 208 -5.14 7.99 -5.72
N GLY A 209 -5.79 7.03 -5.05
CA GLY A 209 -5.12 6.22 -4.03
C GLY A 209 -4.01 5.34 -4.61
N SER A 210 -4.20 4.80 -5.81
CA SER A 210 -3.14 4.05 -6.51
C SER A 210 -1.94 4.93 -6.87
N HIS A 211 -2.18 6.20 -7.24
CA HIS A 211 -1.12 7.18 -7.44
C HIS A 211 -0.30 7.37 -6.17
N HIS A 212 -0.92 7.60 -5.02
CA HIS A 212 -0.17 7.81 -3.78
C HIS A 212 0.62 6.59 -3.33
N VAL A 213 0.05 5.38 -3.45
CA VAL A 213 0.75 4.13 -3.15
C VAL A 213 1.98 3.95 -4.05
N ARG A 214 1.85 4.15 -5.38
CA ARG A 214 3.00 4.00 -6.30
C ARG A 214 4.02 5.13 -6.14
N SER A 215 3.58 6.31 -5.76
CA SER A 215 4.42 7.48 -5.46
C SER A 215 5.30 7.21 -4.24
N ALA A 216 4.71 6.73 -3.15
CA ALA A 216 5.42 6.31 -1.95
C ALA A 216 6.41 5.17 -2.24
N ARG A 217 5.99 4.18 -3.03
CA ARG A 217 6.87 3.09 -3.50
C ARG A 217 8.09 3.62 -4.23
N GLN A 218 7.86 4.50 -5.21
CA GLN A 218 8.94 5.04 -6.04
C GLN A 218 9.90 5.89 -5.21
N PHE A 219 9.36 6.70 -4.30
CA PHE A 219 10.14 7.48 -3.35
C PHE A 219 11.12 6.60 -2.57
N VAL A 220 10.65 5.52 -1.95
CA VAL A 220 11.52 4.63 -1.16
C VAL A 220 12.60 3.98 -2.04
N LEU A 221 12.23 3.52 -3.24
CA LEU A 221 13.21 2.91 -4.17
C LEU A 221 14.30 3.89 -4.58
N ASP A 222 13.93 5.13 -4.92
CA ASP A 222 14.87 6.17 -5.33
C ASP A 222 15.74 6.58 -4.14
N SER A 223 15.17 6.74 -2.94
CA SER A 223 15.93 7.09 -1.72
C SER A 223 17.01 6.06 -1.38
N VAL A 224 16.72 4.77 -1.56
CA VAL A 224 17.69 3.69 -1.31
C VAL A 224 18.71 3.57 -2.45
N ALA A 225 18.31 3.87 -3.70
CA ALA A 225 19.23 3.88 -4.83
C ALA A 225 20.25 5.04 -4.76
N GLU A 226 19.83 6.19 -4.23
CA GLU A 226 20.64 7.39 -4.05
C GLU A 226 21.45 7.39 -2.74
N ASP A 227 21.28 6.39 -1.87
CA ASP A 227 22.03 6.30 -0.62
C ASP A 227 23.53 6.05 -0.87
N GLU A 228 24.31 7.11 -0.70
CA GLU A 228 25.77 7.12 -0.87
C GLU A 228 26.49 6.15 0.08
N SER A 229 25.90 5.89 1.27
CA SER A 229 26.49 4.94 2.22
C SER A 229 26.46 3.51 1.69
N GLY A 230 25.49 3.21 0.83
CA GLY A 230 25.29 1.91 0.23
C GLY A 230 25.02 0.79 1.25
N GLU A 231 24.67 1.11 2.49
CA GLU A 231 24.37 0.11 3.51
C GLU A 231 22.90 -0.30 3.48
N GLU A 232 22.01 0.62 3.12
CA GLU A 232 20.57 0.37 3.09
C GLU A 232 20.15 -0.35 1.80
N GLY A 233 19.24 -1.29 1.95
CA GLY A 233 18.59 -2.03 0.89
C GLY A 233 17.08 -2.02 1.05
N VAL A 234 16.38 -2.37 -0.02
CA VAL A 234 14.93 -2.48 0.00
C VAL A 234 14.47 -3.68 -0.81
N HIS A 235 13.51 -4.41 -0.23
CA HIS A 235 12.85 -5.52 -0.88
C HIS A 235 11.35 -5.26 -1.00
N ILE A 236 10.81 -5.27 -2.22
CA ILE A 236 9.36 -5.24 -2.43
C ILE A 236 8.81 -6.65 -2.18
N VAL A 237 8.12 -6.81 -1.05
CA VAL A 237 7.48 -8.05 -0.64
C VAL A 237 6.21 -8.30 -1.47
N ALA A 238 5.41 -7.26 -1.68
CA ALA A 238 4.16 -7.30 -2.46
C ALA A 238 3.69 -5.87 -2.84
N PRO A 239 2.76 -5.72 -3.81
CA PRO A 239 2.28 -6.73 -4.75
C PRO A 239 3.16 -6.86 -6.01
N CYS A 240 4.00 -5.86 -6.28
CA CYS A 240 4.79 -5.76 -7.51
C CYS A 240 5.83 -6.88 -7.60
N PRO A 241 5.95 -7.58 -8.73
CA PRO A 241 6.96 -8.62 -8.93
C PRO A 241 8.33 -8.07 -9.36
N HIS A 242 8.52 -6.75 -9.32
CA HIS A 242 9.69 -6.06 -9.87
C HIS A 242 10.02 -4.78 -9.09
N HIS A 243 11.26 -4.32 -9.23
CA HIS A 243 11.77 -3.09 -8.62
C HIS A 243 11.86 -1.91 -9.61
N PHE A 244 11.50 -2.11 -10.88
CA PHE A 244 11.37 -1.01 -11.85
C PHE A 244 10.24 -0.03 -11.50
N GLU A 245 10.20 1.11 -12.19
CA GLU A 245 9.06 2.03 -12.14
C GLU A 245 7.74 1.29 -12.44
N CYS A 246 6.67 1.63 -11.71
CA CYS A 246 5.38 0.96 -11.87
C CYS A 246 4.78 1.28 -13.26
N PRO A 247 4.53 0.26 -14.12
CA PRO A 247 4.02 0.51 -15.46
C PRO A 247 2.53 0.87 -15.50
N ALA A 248 1.83 0.77 -14.35
CA ALA A 248 0.44 1.22 -14.17
C ALA A 248 0.36 2.74 -13.82
N ALA A 249 1.25 3.55 -14.41
CA ALA A 249 1.29 5.00 -14.23
C ALA A 249 0.51 5.79 -15.30
N GLY A 250 0.16 5.14 -16.42
CA GLY A 250 -0.51 5.75 -17.57
C GLY A 250 -2.01 5.48 -17.59
N SER A 251 -2.48 4.72 -18.58
CA SER A 251 -3.92 4.51 -18.88
C SER A 251 -4.69 3.58 -17.92
N THR A 252 -4.05 3.11 -16.86
CA THR A 252 -4.65 2.23 -15.85
C THR A 252 -4.01 2.48 -14.49
N TRP A 253 -4.67 2.02 -13.42
CA TRP A 253 -4.12 2.03 -12.07
C TRP A 253 -4.08 0.61 -11.49
N CYS A 254 -3.10 0.35 -10.62
CA CYS A 254 -2.94 -0.92 -9.93
C CYS A 254 -3.81 -0.94 -8.67
N HIS A 255 -4.77 -1.86 -8.62
CA HIS A 255 -5.67 -2.04 -7.47
C HIS A 255 -6.10 -3.50 -7.37
N PHE A 256 -6.75 -3.84 -6.25
CA PHE A 256 -7.23 -5.16 -5.85
C PHE A 256 -8.63 -5.03 -5.27
N VAL A 257 -9.30 -6.16 -5.03
CA VAL A 257 -10.63 -6.20 -4.42
C VAL A 257 -10.66 -7.19 -3.28
N GLN A 258 -11.09 -6.73 -2.12
CA GLN A 258 -11.43 -7.57 -0.99
C GLN A 258 -12.93 -7.54 -0.75
N ARG A 259 -13.52 -8.71 -0.44
CA ARG A 259 -14.92 -8.78 -0.04
C ARG A 259 -15.02 -8.77 1.47
N SER A 260 -15.99 -8.02 1.98
CA SER A 260 -16.33 -7.96 3.41
C SER A 260 -17.84 -8.22 3.57
N PRO A 261 -18.29 -8.79 4.71
CA PRO A 261 -19.69 -9.08 4.95
C PRO A 261 -20.44 -7.82 5.37
N ILE A 262 -21.41 -7.36 4.57
CA ILE A 262 -22.15 -6.14 4.90
C ILE A 262 -22.88 -6.34 6.24
N VAL A 263 -22.55 -5.54 7.24
CA VAL A 263 -23.31 -5.52 8.50
C VAL A 263 -24.75 -5.06 8.21
N ASN A 264 -25.75 -5.84 8.64
CA ASN A 264 -27.15 -5.46 8.50
C ASN A 264 -27.45 -4.21 9.32
N ARG A 265 -27.90 -3.14 8.67
CA ARG A 265 -28.23 -1.85 9.28
C ARG A 265 -29.67 -1.46 8.96
N PRO A 266 -30.35 -0.70 9.83
CA PRO A 266 -31.58 -0.02 9.47
C PRO A 266 -31.34 0.82 8.23
N ARG A 267 -32.17 0.63 7.20
CA ARG A 267 -32.06 1.33 5.92
C ARG A 267 -33.45 1.55 5.36
N GLU A 268 -33.57 2.57 4.51
CA GLU A 268 -34.78 2.77 3.73
C GLU A 268 -35.07 1.55 2.84
N VAL A 269 -36.35 1.30 2.61
CA VAL A 269 -36.83 0.20 1.77
C VAL A 269 -36.23 0.36 0.36
N THR A 270 -35.51 -0.66 -0.10
CA THR A 270 -34.88 -0.66 -1.43
C THR A 270 -35.21 -1.93 -2.21
N THR A 271 -35.45 -1.80 -3.50
CA THR A 271 -35.66 -2.92 -4.43
C THR A 271 -34.36 -3.63 -4.82
N LYS A 272 -33.20 -3.10 -4.40
CA LYS A 272 -31.89 -3.69 -4.71
C LYS A 272 -31.70 -5.01 -3.96
N ARG A 273 -31.50 -6.11 -4.71
CA ARG A 273 -31.13 -7.42 -4.16
C ARG A 273 -29.84 -7.32 -3.35
N TRP A 274 -29.87 -7.89 -2.15
CA TRP A 274 -28.74 -7.84 -1.22
C TRP A 274 -27.92 -9.13 -1.34
N HIS A 275 -26.62 -8.97 -1.59
CA HIS A 275 -25.71 -10.10 -1.76
C HIS A 275 -24.92 -10.45 -0.48
N GLY A 276 -25.22 -9.80 0.64
CA GLY A 276 -24.55 -10.00 1.93
C GLY A 276 -23.06 -9.68 1.98
N GLN A 277 -22.49 -9.18 0.89
CA GLN A 277 -21.07 -8.87 0.75
C GLN A 277 -20.89 -7.60 -0.06
N LYS A 278 -19.92 -6.76 0.35
CA LYS A 278 -19.46 -5.57 -0.37
C LYS A 278 -18.04 -5.83 -0.86
N GLY A 279 -17.77 -5.51 -2.12
CA GLY A 279 -16.42 -5.52 -2.67
C GLY A 279 -15.77 -4.15 -2.50
N SER A 280 -14.67 -4.11 -1.74
CA SER A 280 -13.88 -2.90 -1.50
C SER A 280 -12.64 -2.93 -2.37
N LYS A 281 -12.47 -1.89 -3.19
CA LYS A 281 -11.28 -1.72 -4.04
C LYS A 281 -10.20 -1.01 -3.23
N PHE A 282 -8.98 -1.54 -3.26
CA PHE A 282 -7.83 -0.95 -2.57
C PHE A 282 -6.55 -1.09 -3.39
N SER A 283 -5.59 -0.21 -3.16
CA SER A 283 -4.22 -0.28 -3.68
C SER A 283 -3.31 -0.47 -2.47
N TYR A 284 -2.22 -1.22 -2.62
CA TYR A 284 -1.29 -1.40 -1.51
C TYR A 284 0.14 -1.64 -1.97
N MET A 285 1.08 -1.45 -1.05
CA MET A 285 2.46 -1.91 -1.16
C MET A 285 2.95 -2.43 0.19
N ILE A 286 3.90 -3.36 0.12
CA ILE A 286 4.62 -3.91 1.26
C ILE A 286 6.10 -3.89 0.89
N MET A 287 6.89 -3.09 1.61
CA MET A 287 8.31 -2.94 1.39
C MET A 287 9.05 -3.26 2.68
N GLN A 288 10.03 -4.15 2.59
CA GLN A 288 10.90 -4.51 3.70
C GLN A 288 12.21 -3.72 3.59
N LYS A 289 12.64 -3.11 4.69
CA LYS A 289 13.98 -2.52 4.78
C LYS A 289 14.98 -3.64 4.99
N THR A 290 15.98 -3.74 4.12
CA THR A 290 17.02 -4.77 4.20
C THR A 290 18.39 -4.12 4.25
N ARG A 291 19.43 -4.90 4.48
CA ARG A 291 20.81 -4.45 4.25
C ARG A 291 21.24 -4.77 2.83
N LYS A 292 22.01 -3.88 2.19
CA LYS A 292 22.56 -4.13 0.85
C LYS A 292 23.54 -5.31 0.91
N GLY A 293 23.37 -6.29 0.02
CA GLY A 293 24.18 -7.51 0.00
C GLY A 293 23.70 -8.65 0.91
N SER A 294 22.55 -8.50 1.58
CA SER A 294 21.90 -9.61 2.29
C SER A 294 21.48 -10.74 1.34
N ASP A 295 21.75 -12.00 1.73
CA ASP A 295 21.46 -13.21 0.96
C ASP A 295 19.96 -13.39 0.63
N GLU A 296 19.07 -12.74 1.39
CA GLU A 296 17.62 -12.79 1.17
C GLU A 296 17.21 -12.20 -0.20
N GLY A 297 17.90 -11.14 -0.66
CA GLY A 297 17.70 -10.57 -1.99
C GLY A 297 18.14 -11.52 -3.12
N ALA A 298 19.12 -12.39 -2.86
CA ALA A 298 19.58 -13.41 -3.79
C ALA A 298 18.65 -14.64 -3.80
N ALA A 299 18.13 -15.06 -2.64
CA ALA A 299 17.16 -16.14 -2.53
C ALA A 299 15.80 -15.79 -3.19
N ALA A 300 15.36 -14.54 -3.10
CA ALA A 300 14.18 -14.05 -3.81
C ALA A 300 14.34 -14.09 -5.35
N ARG A 301 15.57 -13.88 -5.86
CA ARG A 301 15.90 -13.99 -7.29
C ARG A 301 15.91 -15.42 -7.82
N MET A 302 16.06 -16.44 -6.96
CA MET A 302 16.07 -17.85 -7.37
C MET A 302 14.67 -18.46 -7.58
N LYS A 303 13.59 -17.77 -7.21
CA LYS A 303 12.22 -18.22 -7.49
C LYS A 303 11.87 -17.96 -8.96
N LYS A 304 11.14 -18.88 -9.58
CA LYS A 304 10.64 -18.69 -10.96
C LYS A 304 9.97 -17.33 -11.08
N PRO A 305 10.19 -16.58 -12.18
CA PRO A 305 9.58 -15.28 -12.35
C PRO A 305 8.05 -15.42 -12.39
N ILE A 306 7.36 -14.64 -11.55
CA ILE A 306 5.90 -14.66 -11.40
C ILE A 306 5.35 -13.29 -11.80
N ALA A 307 4.34 -13.27 -12.64
CA ALA A 307 3.56 -12.09 -12.95
C ALA A 307 2.38 -11.92 -11.97
N ARG A 308 1.93 -10.68 -11.79
CA ARG A 308 0.79 -10.32 -10.93
C ARG A 308 -0.40 -9.91 -11.78
N MET A 309 -1.57 -10.50 -11.55
CA MET A 309 -2.81 -10.08 -12.22
C MET A 309 -3.31 -8.73 -11.69
N LEU A 310 -3.54 -7.78 -12.59
CA LEU A 310 -4.01 -6.42 -12.25
C LEU A 310 -5.53 -6.27 -12.23
N ARG A 311 -6.26 -7.24 -12.79
CA ARG A 311 -7.73 -7.24 -12.91
C ARG A 311 -8.25 -8.68 -12.86
N ALA A 312 -9.56 -8.83 -12.68
CA ALA A 312 -10.22 -10.12 -12.86
C ALA A 312 -10.04 -10.66 -14.30
N PRO A 313 -9.99 -11.98 -14.50
CA PRO A 313 -9.88 -12.57 -15.82
C PRO A 313 -11.00 -12.11 -16.76
N LEU A 314 -10.66 -11.72 -17.97
CA LEU A 314 -11.63 -11.38 -19.00
C LEU A 314 -12.04 -12.67 -19.73
N LEU A 315 -13.23 -13.16 -19.41
CA LEU A 315 -13.73 -14.43 -19.93
C LEU A 315 -14.24 -14.27 -21.37
N ALA A 316 -13.78 -15.14 -22.26
CA ALA A 316 -14.36 -15.35 -23.58
C ALA A 316 -14.71 -16.83 -23.80
N THR A 317 -15.31 -17.16 -24.95
CA THR A 317 -15.83 -18.50 -25.24
C THR A 317 -14.75 -19.58 -25.25
N ARG A 318 -13.61 -19.34 -25.89
CA ARG A 318 -12.51 -20.32 -26.05
C ARG A 318 -11.15 -19.84 -25.54
N HIS A 319 -11.09 -18.66 -24.94
CA HIS A 319 -9.89 -18.10 -24.35
C HIS A 319 -10.24 -17.24 -23.14
N VAL A 320 -9.24 -16.91 -22.34
CA VAL A 320 -9.32 -15.99 -21.21
C VAL A 320 -8.19 -14.99 -21.35
N HIS A 321 -8.47 -13.69 -21.25
CA HIS A 321 -7.41 -12.69 -21.20
C HIS A 321 -7.07 -12.35 -19.76
N LEU A 322 -5.77 -12.31 -19.46
CA LEU A 322 -5.19 -11.94 -18.19
C LEU A 322 -4.38 -10.66 -18.39
N ASP A 323 -4.71 -9.61 -17.63
CA ASP A 323 -3.91 -8.38 -17.58
C ASP A 323 -2.85 -8.53 -16.49
N LEU A 324 -1.59 -8.59 -16.89
CA LEU A 324 -0.46 -8.98 -16.05
C LEU A 324 0.54 -7.84 -15.91
N CYS A 325 1.03 -7.64 -14.69
CA CYS A 325 2.27 -6.92 -14.41
C CYS A 325 3.40 -7.94 -14.33
N THR A 326 4.40 -7.82 -15.21
CA THR A 326 5.48 -8.81 -15.35
C THR A 326 6.70 -8.44 -14.48
N PRO A 327 7.57 -9.42 -14.17
CA PRO A 327 8.85 -9.16 -13.50
C PRO A 327 9.78 -8.18 -14.23
N ASP A 328 9.58 -8.00 -15.54
CA ASP A 328 10.34 -7.03 -16.36
C ASP A 328 9.80 -5.59 -16.27
N GLY A 329 8.84 -5.33 -15.38
CA GLY A 329 8.25 -4.00 -15.21
C GLY A 329 7.35 -3.59 -16.38
N LYS A 330 6.66 -4.54 -17.01
CA LYS A 330 5.76 -4.28 -18.15
C LYS A 330 4.33 -4.71 -17.86
N LEU A 331 3.38 -4.04 -18.50
CA LEU A 331 2.00 -4.52 -18.57
C LEU A 331 1.82 -5.35 -19.84
N GLU A 332 1.29 -6.55 -19.68
CA GLU A 332 1.02 -7.48 -20.77
C GLU A 332 -0.41 -8.01 -20.65
N ARG A 333 -1.17 -7.98 -21.76
CA ARG A 333 -2.41 -8.75 -21.86
C ARG A 333 -2.11 -10.10 -22.49
N ARG A 334 -2.35 -11.17 -21.75
CA ARG A 334 -2.05 -12.54 -22.18
C ARG A 334 -3.29 -13.38 -22.38
N SER A 335 -3.35 -14.13 -23.48
CA SER A 335 -4.48 -14.98 -23.85
C SER A 335 -4.21 -16.46 -23.50
N VAL A 336 -4.95 -17.01 -22.53
CA VAL A 336 -4.93 -18.44 -22.21
C VAL A 336 -6.04 -19.13 -23.01
N THR A 337 -5.67 -19.89 -24.04
CA THR A 337 -6.63 -20.54 -24.95
C THR A 337 -6.89 -22.00 -24.58
N LYS A 338 -8.13 -22.48 -24.73
CA LYS A 338 -8.51 -23.87 -24.45
C LYS A 338 -7.76 -24.89 -25.34
N GLY A 339 -7.42 -24.47 -26.55
CA GLY A 339 -6.69 -25.29 -27.53
C GLY A 339 -5.23 -25.49 -27.16
N LYS A 340 -4.51 -24.41 -26.84
CA LYS A 340 -3.04 -24.41 -26.67
C LYS A 340 -2.58 -24.65 -25.22
N ALA A 341 -3.33 -24.18 -24.23
CA ALA A 341 -2.93 -24.31 -22.82
C ALA A 341 -3.32 -25.67 -22.24
N THR A 342 -2.54 -26.20 -21.29
CA THR A 342 -2.92 -27.40 -20.54
C THR A 342 -4.30 -27.23 -19.90
N ARG A 343 -5.03 -28.34 -19.75
CA ARG A 343 -6.45 -28.31 -19.34
C ARG A 343 -6.63 -27.65 -17.98
N GLU A 344 -5.72 -27.92 -17.06
CA GLU A 344 -5.69 -27.42 -15.69
C GLU A 344 -5.42 -25.92 -15.69
N VAL A 345 -4.50 -25.43 -16.53
CA VAL A 345 -4.18 -24.00 -16.62
C VAL A 345 -5.30 -23.20 -17.27
N TYR A 346 -5.98 -23.76 -18.28
CA TYR A 346 -7.18 -23.11 -18.82
C TYR A 346 -8.31 -23.04 -17.78
N ARG A 347 -8.48 -24.08 -16.95
CA ARG A 347 -9.45 -24.04 -15.84
C ARG A 347 -9.04 -23.02 -14.77
N ALA A 348 -7.76 -22.95 -14.44
CA ALA A 348 -7.20 -22.00 -13.48
C ALA A 348 -7.36 -20.56 -13.96
N SER A 349 -7.10 -20.27 -15.24
CA SER A 349 -7.24 -18.90 -15.77
C SER A 349 -8.69 -18.39 -15.68
N ARG A 350 -9.68 -19.26 -15.87
CA ARG A 350 -11.10 -18.91 -15.70
C ARG A 350 -11.51 -18.64 -14.26
N LYS A 351 -10.82 -19.26 -13.30
CA LYS A 351 -11.12 -19.18 -11.85
C LYS A 351 -10.15 -18.27 -11.09
N ALA A 352 -9.14 -17.73 -11.77
CA ALA A 352 -8.16 -16.85 -11.16
C ALA A 352 -8.87 -15.60 -10.62
N HIS A 353 -8.37 -15.11 -9.49
CA HIS A 353 -8.92 -13.94 -8.83
C HIS A 353 -8.07 -12.70 -9.13
N TRP A 354 -8.63 -11.54 -8.84
CA TRP A 354 -7.94 -10.27 -8.96
C TRP A 354 -6.74 -10.24 -8.00
N GLY A 355 -5.52 -10.03 -8.53
CA GLY A 355 -4.29 -10.04 -7.74
C GLY A 355 -3.60 -11.40 -7.67
N ALA A 356 -4.16 -12.42 -8.32
CA ALA A 356 -3.54 -13.73 -8.39
C ALA A 356 -2.15 -13.68 -9.03
N LEU A 357 -1.30 -14.60 -8.57
CA LEU A 357 0.00 -14.89 -9.18
C LEU A 357 -0.18 -15.74 -10.43
N TRP A 358 0.60 -15.44 -11.46
CA TRP A 358 0.60 -16.17 -12.72
C TRP A 358 2.03 -16.44 -13.18
N PRO A 359 2.33 -17.59 -13.84
CA PRO A 359 3.66 -17.82 -14.38
C PRO A 359 4.08 -16.72 -15.36
N ALA A 360 5.26 -16.12 -15.17
CA ALA A 360 5.75 -15.07 -16.07
C ALA A 360 6.05 -15.64 -17.46
N ASP A 361 6.68 -16.82 -17.53
CA ASP A 361 6.89 -17.55 -18.78
C ASP A 361 5.58 -18.20 -19.25
N TRP A 362 5.07 -17.76 -20.39
CA TRP A 362 3.83 -18.27 -20.97
C TRP A 362 3.98 -19.66 -21.61
N THR A 363 5.20 -20.03 -21.99
CA THR A 363 5.47 -21.35 -22.58
C THR A 363 5.35 -22.46 -21.54
N SER A 364 5.52 -22.12 -20.26
CA SER A 364 5.43 -23.05 -19.13
C SER A 364 4.12 -23.83 -19.00
N TYR A 365 3.06 -23.42 -19.69
CA TYR A 365 1.74 -24.03 -19.59
C TYR A 365 1.07 -24.36 -20.94
N LEU A 366 1.86 -24.48 -22.00
CA LEU A 366 1.38 -25.02 -23.27
C LEU A 366 1.35 -26.55 -23.23
N LYS A 367 0.46 -27.17 -24.04
CA LYS A 367 0.32 -28.63 -24.11
C LYS A 367 1.53 -29.33 -24.74
N ASP A 368 2.15 -28.69 -25.73
CA ASP A 368 3.17 -29.32 -26.59
C ASP A 368 4.51 -28.61 -26.35
N LYS A 369 5.23 -29.02 -25.30
CA LYS A 369 6.62 -28.60 -25.07
C LYS A 369 7.60 -29.51 -25.76
#